data_AF-A0A431TN33-F1
#
_entry.id   AF-A0A431TN33-F1
#
_cell.length_a   1.000
_cell.length_b   1.000
_cell.length_c   1.000
_cell.angle_alpha   90.00
_cell.angle_beta   90.00
_cell.angle_gamma   90.00
#
_symmetry.space_group_name_H-M   'P 1'
#
loop_
_entity.id
_entity.type
_entity.pdbx_description
1 polymer ?
#
loop_
_entity_poly.entity_id
_entity_poly.type
_entity_poly.pdbx_seq_one_letter_code
_entity_poly.pdbx_strand_id
1 'polypeptide(L)' 'MTWEYRVMNRGGEVAIYEVYYYEDGRVQGHSAEPTFPAGETVEELRANCELYLAALRKPVLEYSS' A
#
# COMPACT_ATOMS: atom_id res chain seq x y z
N MET A 1 -14.50 4.30 -5.39
CA MET A 1 -13.98 3.93 -4.06
C MET A 1 -13.12 2.69 -4.19
N THR A 2 -11.83 2.76 -3.84
CA THR A 2 -10.88 1.67 -4.11
C THR A 2 -9.78 1.62 -3.05
N TRP A 3 -9.44 0.41 -2.61
CA TRP A 3 -8.24 0.13 -1.81
C TRP A 3 -7.08 -0.22 -2.73
N GLU A 4 -5.92 0.38 -2.49
CA GLU A 4 -4.68 0.04 -3.18
C GLU A 4 -3.52 -0.05 -2.22
N TYR A 5 -2.59 -0.96 -2.50
CA TYR A 5 -1.27 -0.92 -1.87
C TYR A 5 -0.45 0.24 -2.43
N ARG A 6 0.11 1.05 -1.53
CA ARG A 6 0.96 2.19 -1.89
C ARG A 6 2.16 2.25 -0.96
N VAL A 7 3.29 2.68 -1.53
CA VAL A 7 4.45 3.08 -0.75
C VAL A 7 4.18 4.45 -0.16
N MET A 8 4.35 4.57 1.16
CA MET A 8 4.31 5.85 1.87
C MET A 8 5.66 6.11 2.54
N ASN A 9 6.07 7.38 2.55
CA ASN A 9 7.19 7.86 3.33
C ASN A 9 6.66 8.63 4.55
N ARG A 10 6.98 8.15 5.74
CA ARG A 10 6.62 8.77 7.02
C ARG A 10 7.88 9.16 7.78
N GLY A 11 8.25 10.43 7.69
CA GLY A 11 9.42 10.95 8.42
C GLY A 11 10.74 10.27 8.06
N GLY A 12 10.89 9.77 6.83
CA GLY A 12 12.09 9.07 6.36
C GLY A 12 11.98 7.54 6.37
N GLU A 13 10.92 6.98 6.96
CA GLU A 13 10.63 5.55 6.90
C GLU A 13 9.70 5.23 5.73
N VAL A 14 10.14 4.33 4.84
CA VAL A 14 9.41 3.95 3.64
C VAL A 14 8.83 2.55 3.82
N ALA A 15 7.50 2.44 3.78
CA ALA A 15 6.80 1.17 3.90
C ALA A 15 5.52 1.13 3.05
N ILE A 16 4.96 -0.06 2.86
CA ILE A 16 3.71 -0.24 2.10
C ILE A 16 2.52 -0.20 3.06
N TYR A 17 1.51 0.57 2.67
CA TYR A 17 0.25 0.71 3.38
C TYR A 17 -0.92 0.41 2.45
N GLU A 18 -2.05 0.05 3.04
CA GLU A 18 -3.33 0.03 2.34
C GLU A 18 -3.87 1.45 2.32
N VAL A 19 -4.12 1.99 1.13
CA VAL A 19 -4.60 3.36 0.92
C VAL A 19 -5.96 3.32 0.27
N TYR A 20 -6.91 4.00 0.89
CA TYR A 20 -8.28 4.11 0.41
C TYR A 20 -8.48 5.43 -0.33
N TYR A 21 -9.10 5.35 -1.51
CA TYR A 21 -9.33 6.49 -2.39
C TYR A 21 -10.82 6.79 -2.56
N TYR A 22 -11.14 8.09 -2.58
CA TYR A 22 -12.40 8.60 -3.11
C TYR A 22 -12.52 8.34 -4.61
N GLU A 23 -13.72 8.50 -5.17
CA GLU A 23 -13.97 8.34 -6.61
C GLU A 23 -13.22 9.37 -7.47
N ASP A 24 -12.87 10.52 -6.91
CA ASP A 24 -12.05 11.55 -7.57
C ASP A 24 -10.54 11.29 -7.48
N GLY A 25 -10.13 10.15 -6.89
CA GLY A 25 -8.73 9.77 -6.77
C GLY A 25 -7.98 10.44 -5.61
N ARG A 26 -8.65 11.24 -4.77
CA ARG A 26 -8.04 11.75 -3.53
C ARG A 26 -7.93 10.65 -2.49
N VAL A 27 -6.84 10.67 -1.73
CA VAL A 27 -6.66 9.78 -0.57
C VAL A 27 -7.71 10.13 0.48
N GLN A 28 -8.51 9.14 0.86
CA GLN A 28 -9.50 9.23 1.92
C GLN A 28 -8.93 8.76 3.26
N GLY A 29 -8.06 7.75 3.24
CA GLY A 29 -7.46 7.19 4.44
C GLY A 29 -6.43 6.12 4.11
N HIS A 30 -5.78 5.59 5.14
CA HIS A 30 -4.82 4.51 5.00
C HIS A 30 -4.80 3.64 6.26
N SER A 31 -4.20 2.44 6.19
CA SER A 31 -3.94 1.61 7.36
C SER A 31 -3.07 2.36 8.38
N ALA A 32 -3.31 2.11 9.67
CA ALA A 32 -2.52 2.73 10.74
C ALA A 32 -1.04 2.30 10.67
N GLU A 33 -0.85 0.98 10.53
CA GLU A 33 0.46 0.32 10.45
C GLU A 33 0.80 -0.09 9.00
N PRO A 34 2.10 -0.27 8.69
CA PRO A 34 2.53 -0.94 7.47
C PRO A 34 1.92 -2.33 7.34
N THR A 35 1.69 -2.76 6.11
CA THR A 35 1.20 -4.10 5.82
C THR A 35 2.34 -5.01 5.33
N PHE A 36 2.13 -6.33 5.44
CA PHE A 36 3.06 -7.36 4.98
C PHE A 36 2.32 -8.41 4.14
N PRO A 37 2.97 -9.02 3.13
CA PRO A 37 2.33 -10.05 2.33
C PRO A 37 2.07 -11.30 3.18
N ALA A 38 0.88 -11.87 3.06
CA ALA A 38 0.46 -13.08 3.75
C ALA A 38 -0.43 -13.94 2.82
N GLY A 39 -0.59 -15.23 3.08
CA GLY A 39 -1.47 -16.12 2.31
C GLY A 39 -1.59 -17.49 2.97
N GLU A 40 -2.65 -18.24 2.70
CA GLU A 40 -2.84 -19.59 3.25
C GLU A 40 -2.01 -20.64 2.48
N THR A 41 -1.70 -20.32 1.22
CA THR A 41 -0.83 -21.13 0.34
C THR A 41 0.36 -20.31 -0.17
N VAL A 42 1.37 -21.00 -0.70
CA VAL A 42 2.53 -20.35 -1.33
C VAL A 42 2.11 -19.58 -2.58
N GLU A 43 1.13 -20.09 -3.32
CA GLU A 43 0.56 -19.46 -4.51
C GLU A 43 -0.14 -18.14 -4.16
N GLU A 44 -0.95 -18.12 -3.11
CA GLU A 44 -1.59 -16.89 -2.61
C GLU A 44 -0.56 -15.89 -2.08
N LEU A 45 0.42 -16.36 -1.30
CA LEU A 45 1.49 -15.50 -0.82
C LEU A 45 2.26 -14.87 -1.99
N ARG A 46 2.53 -15.64 -3.06
CA ARG A 46 3.17 -15.12 -4.28
C ARG A 46 2.31 -14.05 -4.96
N ALA A 47 1.02 -14.31 -5.14
CA ALA A 47 0.09 -13.32 -5.72
C ALA A 47 0.07 -12.03 -4.88
N ASN A 48 0.07 -12.13 -3.55
CA ASN A 48 0.13 -10.97 -2.67
C ASN A 48 1.48 -10.25 -2.76
N CYS A 49 2.60 -10.96 -2.84
CA CYS A 49 3.90 -10.34 -3.14
C CYS A 49 3.89 -9.56 -4.46
N GLU A 50 3.25 -10.07 -5.52
CA GLU A 50 3.15 -9.36 -6.81
C GLU A 50 2.39 -8.04 -6.69
N LEU A 51 1.33 -7.99 -5.88
CA LEU A 51 0.60 -6.73 -5.61
C LEU A 51 1.49 -5.69 -4.92
N TYR A 52 2.35 -6.14 -4.00
CA TYR A 52 3.28 -5.25 -3.28
C TYR A 52 4.39 -4.76 -4.22
N LEU A 53 4.90 -5.64 -5.07
CA LEU A 53 5.84 -5.26 -6.13
C LEU A 53 5.22 -4.27 -7.14
N ALA A 54 3.92 -4.38 -7.41
CA ALA A 54 3.21 -3.39 -8.24
C ALA A 54 3.12 -2.04 -7.54
N ALA A 55 2.93 -2.01 -6.21
CA ALA A 55 2.92 -0.78 -5.42
C ALA A 55 4.25 -0.01 -5.52
N LEU A 56 5.38 -0.72 -5.55
CA LEU A 56 6.72 -0.12 -5.70
C LEU A 56 6.91 0.64 -7.02
N ARG A 57 6.07 0.40 -8.04
CA ARG A 57 6.13 1.10 -9.33
C ARG A 57 5.31 2.38 -9.36
N LYS A 58 4.50 2.62 -8.32
CA LYS A 58 3.67 3.83 -8.20
C LYS A 58 4.46 4.93 -7.48
N PRO A 59 4.10 6.22 -7.67
CA PRO A 59 4.71 7.30 -6.92
C PRO A 59 4.55 7.11 -5.41
N VAL A 60 5.63 7.39 -4.67
CA VAL A 60 5.65 7.38 -3.21
C VAL A 60 4.75 8.51 -2.70
N LEU A 61 3.92 8.20 -1.72
CA LEU A 61 3.10 9.19 -1.04
C LEU A 61 3.87 9.76 0.14
N GLU A 62 4.19 11.05 0.08
CA GLU A 62 4.82 11.76 1.19
C GLU A 62 3.76 12.08 2.25
N TYR A 63 3.95 11.60 3.47
CA TYR A 63 3.07 11.88 4.59
C TYR A 63 3.85 12.61 5.67
N SER A 64 3.84 13.94 5.58
CA SER A 64 4.32 14.81 6.65
C SER A 64 3.18 15.05 7.63
N SER A 65 3.28 14.46 8.82
CA SER A 65 2.48 14.84 9.99
C SER A 65 2.68 16.30 10.36
#